data_AF-A0A8S3ISG2-F1
#
_entry.id   AF-A0A8S3ISG2-F1
#
_cell.length_a   1.000
_cell.length_b   1.000
_cell.length_c   1.000
_cell.angle_alpha   90.00
_cell.angle_beta   90.00
_cell.angle_gamma   90.00
#
_symmetry.space_group_name_H-M   'P 1'
#
loop_
_entity.id
_entity.type
_entity.pdbx_description
1 polymer ?
#
loop_
_entity_poly.entity_id
_entity_poly.type
_entity_poly.pdbx_seq_one_letter_code
_entity_poly.pdbx_strand_id
1 'polypeptide(L)'
;MIRQECETNNIDIALIESFFVINYSTPSVSRGVIHFATWESAVYGLSQAYRLQSIRRKLFPQKLPYANYKMKSKSFTKTTVNGKSFWTIPFIGSDKSVVQRSQYFNYTVLNKKPIRFLPYFQLSSFTAVVKVIFYGLIFSLFTKFKLGMRLLLQFPRFFSAGLVTTEGPTRHDCEQASFKMTFVTHTENK
;
A
#
# COMPACT_ATOMS: atom_id res chain seq x y z
N MET A 1 -15.65 -11.81 -3.80
CA MET A 1 -14.22 -11.71 -4.15
C MET A 1 -14.13 -10.94 -5.46
N ILE A 2 -13.71 -9.67 -5.45
CA ILE A 2 -13.56 -8.89 -6.69
C ILE A 2 -12.32 -9.42 -7.39
N ARG A 3 -12.52 -10.09 -8.52
CA ARG A 3 -11.45 -10.60 -9.37
C ARG A 3 -11.02 -9.46 -10.29
N GLN A 4 -9.89 -8.82 -10.01
CA GLN A 4 -9.25 -7.93 -10.98
C GLN A 4 -8.54 -8.83 -12.00
N GLU A 5 -9.26 -9.17 -13.08
CA GLU A 5 -8.66 -9.80 -14.26
C GLU A 5 -8.26 -8.69 -15.23
N CYS A 6 -6.96 -8.53 -15.48
CA CYS A 6 -6.51 -7.80 -16.65
C CYS A 6 -6.63 -8.75 -17.84
N GLU A 7 -7.65 -8.56 -18.68
CA GLU A 7 -7.69 -9.16 -20.01
C GLU A 7 -6.54 -8.56 -20.84
N THR A 8 -5.48 -9.33 -21.00
CA THR A 8 -4.35 -8.99 -21.86
C THR A 8 -4.71 -9.37 -23.29
N ASN A 9 -5.27 -8.43 -24.05
CA ASN A 9 -5.33 -8.53 -25.51
C ASN A 9 -3.90 -8.52 -26.07
N ASN A 10 -3.34 -9.70 -26.35
CA ASN A 10 -2.12 -9.94 -27.14
C ASN A 10 -0.83 -9.16 -26.76
N ILE A 11 -0.77 -8.57 -25.57
CA ILE A 11 0.38 -7.79 -25.08
C ILE A 11 1.02 -8.54 -23.91
N ASP A 12 2.29 -8.92 -24.06
CA ASP A 12 3.09 -9.58 -23.02
C ASP A 12 3.51 -8.57 -21.93
N ILE A 13 2.62 -8.33 -20.95
CA ILE A 13 2.89 -7.47 -19.80
C ILE A 13 3.91 -8.14 -18.88
N ALA A 14 5.02 -7.45 -18.62
CA ALA A 14 6.07 -7.89 -17.73
C ALA A 14 5.91 -7.35 -16.30
N LEU A 15 5.52 -6.07 -16.19
CA LEU A 15 5.46 -5.34 -14.94
C LEU A 15 4.36 -4.29 -14.95
N ILE A 16 3.70 -4.12 -13.80
CA ILE A 16 2.68 -3.09 -13.58
C ILE A 16 3.09 -2.26 -12.37
N GLU A 17 3.20 -0.96 -12.57
CA GLU A 17 3.27 0.01 -11.48
C GLU A 17 1.88 0.55 -11.21
N SER A 18 1.46 0.60 -9.95
CA SER A 18 0.24 1.32 -9.57
C SER A 18 0.58 2.51 -8.70
N PHE A 19 0.06 3.67 -9.04
CA PHE A 19 0.20 4.88 -8.25
C PHE A 19 -1.16 5.26 -7.67
N PHE A 20 -1.25 5.23 -6.35
CA PHE A 20 -2.48 5.49 -5.60
C PHE A 20 -2.42 6.85 -4.90
N VAL A 21 -3.48 7.63 -5.03
CA VAL A 21 -3.68 8.89 -4.32
C VAL A 21 -5.09 8.94 -3.77
N ILE A 22 -5.22 9.47 -2.55
CA ILE A 22 -6.51 9.74 -1.91
C ILE A 22 -6.67 11.26 -1.88
N ASN A 23 -7.80 11.74 -2.38
CA ASN A 23 -8.23 13.12 -2.25
C ASN A 23 -9.34 13.16 -1.21
N TYR A 24 -9.14 13.91 -0.14
CA TYR A 24 -10.13 14.12 0.90
C TYR A 24 -10.10 15.60 1.27
N SER A 25 -11.27 16.15 1.61
CA SER A 25 -11.39 17.50 2.14
C SER A 25 -10.70 17.56 3.51
N THR A 26 -10.11 18.71 3.86
CA THR A 26 -9.54 18.90 5.20
C THR A 26 -10.64 18.62 6.23
N PRO A 27 -10.53 17.55 7.04
CA PRO A 27 -11.57 17.25 8.02
C PRO A 27 -11.63 18.37 9.05
N SER A 28 -12.80 18.57 9.65
CA SER A 28 -12.90 19.31 10.90
C SER A 28 -11.93 18.69 11.92
N VAL A 29 -11.13 19.50 12.62
CA VAL A 29 -10.07 19.04 13.57
C VAL A 29 -10.57 18.05 14.64
N SER A 30 -11.88 18.02 14.90
CA SER A 30 -12.56 17.08 15.81
C SER A 30 -12.79 15.68 15.23
N ARG A 31 -12.75 15.52 13.90
CA ARG A 31 -13.01 14.26 13.20
C ARG A 31 -11.80 13.85 12.37
N GLY A 32 -11.37 12.59 12.48
CA GLY A 32 -10.23 12.06 11.76
C GLY A 32 -10.58 11.71 10.30
N VAL A 33 -9.57 11.58 9.45
CA VAL A 33 -9.71 11.03 8.08
C VAL A 33 -9.87 9.51 8.13
N ILE A 34 -9.30 8.87 9.16
CA ILE A 34 -9.19 7.42 9.29
C ILE A 34 -9.97 6.99 10.53
N HIS A 35 -10.84 6.00 10.36
CA HIS A 35 -11.58 5.39 11.46
C HIS A 35 -10.66 4.49 12.32
N PHE A 36 -10.89 4.44 13.63
CA PHE A 36 -10.11 3.63 14.58
C PHE A 36 -9.95 2.17 14.16
N ALA A 37 -10.98 1.55 13.59
CA ALA A 37 -10.91 0.15 13.11
C ALA A 37 -9.76 -0.09 12.09
N THR A 38 -9.48 0.88 11.22
CA THR A 38 -8.36 0.81 10.27
C THR A 38 -7.02 0.90 10.99
N TRP A 39 -6.94 1.78 11.99
CA TRP A 39 -5.74 1.93 12.83
C TRP A 39 -5.46 0.69 13.66
N GLU A 40 -6.48 0.14 14.31
CA GLU A 40 -6.40 -1.11 15.07
C GLU A 40 -5.92 -2.26 14.18
N SER A 41 -6.50 -2.38 12.99
CA SER A 41 -6.08 -3.38 11.99
C SER A 41 -4.61 -3.20 11.59
N ALA A 42 -4.14 -1.96 11.42
CA ALA A 42 -2.75 -1.67 11.09
C ALA A 42 -1.79 -2.02 12.26
N VAL A 43 -2.18 -1.73 13.50
CA VAL A 43 -1.39 -2.06 14.71
C VAL A 43 -1.20 -3.58 14.80
N TYR A 44 -2.29 -4.34 14.73
CA TYR A 44 -2.21 -5.80 14.80
C TYR A 44 -1.53 -6.41 13.57
N GLY A 45 -1.81 -5.89 12.37
CA GLY A 45 -1.21 -6.36 11.12
C GLY A 45 0.32 -6.22 11.13
N LEU A 46 0.83 -5.08 11.60
CA LEU A 46 2.28 -4.84 11.67
C LEU A 46 2.94 -5.63 12.82
N SER A 47 2.28 -5.73 13.99
CA SER A 47 2.80 -6.51 15.12
C SER A 47 3.07 -7.98 14.76
N GLN A 48 2.29 -8.54 13.84
CA GLN A 48 2.42 -9.93 13.38
C GLN A 48 3.20 -10.08 12.07
N ALA A 49 3.76 -9.01 11.51
CA ALA A 49 4.40 -9.03 10.20
C ALA A 49 5.54 -10.04 10.09
N TYR A 50 6.35 -10.19 11.14
CA TYR A 50 7.43 -11.18 11.19
C TYR A 50 6.91 -12.62 11.12
N ARG A 51 5.86 -12.93 11.90
CA ARG A 51 5.21 -14.26 11.88
C ARG A 51 4.61 -14.53 10.51
N LEU A 52 3.92 -13.54 9.91
CA LEU A 52 3.35 -13.64 8.56
C LEU A 52 4.43 -13.89 7.50
N GLN A 53 5.61 -13.28 7.62
CA GLN A 53 6.72 -13.54 6.72
C GLN A 53 7.17 -15.00 6.77
N SER A 54 7.28 -15.58 7.98
CA SER A 54 7.67 -16.98 8.15
C SER A 54 6.66 -17.95 7.53
N ILE A 55 5.37 -17.69 7.72
CA ILE A 55 4.28 -18.50 7.14
C ILE A 55 4.30 -18.40 5.61
N ARG A 56 4.45 -17.19 5.06
CA ARG A 56 4.50 -16.96 3.60
C ARG A 56 5.66 -17.71 2.94
N ARG A 57 6.84 -17.77 3.58
CA ARG A 57 7.98 -18.55 3.06
C ARG A 57 7.68 -20.05 2.97
N LYS A 58 6.89 -20.60 3.90
CA LYS A 58 6.48 -22.01 3.89
C LYS A 58 5.39 -22.30 2.85
N LEU A 59 4.43 -21.39 2.69
CA LEU A 59 3.32 -21.55 1.75
C LEU A 59 3.73 -21.32 0.29
N PHE A 60 4.72 -20.45 0.03
CA PHE A 60 5.15 -20.07 -1.31
C PHE A 60 6.66 -20.30 -1.48
N PRO A 61 7.13 -21.57 -1.47
CA PRO A 61 8.55 -21.90 -1.53
C PRO A 61 9.18 -21.61 -2.90
N GLN A 62 8.39 -21.69 -3.98
CA GLN A 62 8.88 -21.46 -5.33
C GLN A 62 9.03 -19.95 -5.61
N LYS A 63 10.17 -19.55 -6.18
CA LYS A 63 10.34 -18.19 -6.69
C LYS A 63 9.68 -18.08 -8.06
N LEU A 64 8.86 -17.04 -8.24
CA LEU A 64 8.22 -16.78 -9.53
C LEU A 64 9.24 -16.29 -10.56
N PRO A 65 9.27 -16.87 -11.77
CA PRO A 65 10.16 -16.44 -12.85
C PRO A 65 9.62 -15.17 -13.50
N TYR A 66 9.83 -14.04 -12.84
CA TYR A 66 9.48 -12.75 -13.41
C TYR A 66 10.39 -12.41 -14.60
N ALA A 67 9.82 -11.71 -15.57
CA ALA A 67 10.52 -10.98 -16.62
C ALA A 67 11.80 -10.28 -16.13
N ASN A 68 12.87 -10.33 -16.93
CA ASN A 68 14.13 -9.62 -16.64
C ASN A 68 14.03 -8.14 -17.04
N TYR A 69 13.06 -7.44 -16.44
CA TYR A 69 12.85 -6.02 -16.62
C TYR A 69 13.62 -5.23 -15.55
N LYS A 70 14.66 -4.49 -15.97
CA LYS A 70 15.44 -3.61 -15.09
C LYS A 70 14.74 -2.26 -14.94
N MET A 71 14.18 -2.00 -13.76
CA MET A 71 13.57 -0.71 -13.44
C MET A 71 14.17 -0.12 -12.16
N LYS A 72 14.42 1.18 -12.17
CA LYS A 72 14.81 1.91 -10.95
C LYS A 72 13.63 1.92 -9.98
N SER A 73 13.89 1.61 -8.70
CA SER A 73 12.89 1.75 -7.64
C SER A 73 12.42 3.20 -7.57
N LYS A 74 11.11 3.40 -7.45
CA LYS A 74 10.50 4.73 -7.25
C LYS A 74 10.18 4.99 -5.77
N SER A 75 10.87 4.30 -4.86
CA SER A 75 10.65 4.47 -3.42
C SER A 75 11.33 5.75 -2.94
N PHE A 76 10.56 6.64 -2.35
CA PHE A 76 11.01 7.92 -1.80
C PHE A 76 11.62 8.86 -2.85
N THR A 77 11.15 8.79 -4.10
CA THR A 77 11.62 9.63 -5.21
C THR A 77 10.52 10.52 -5.76
N LYS A 78 10.91 11.59 -6.46
CA LYS A 78 9.97 12.37 -7.27
C LYS A 78 9.75 11.64 -8.59
N THR A 79 8.49 11.35 -8.91
CA THR A 79 8.07 10.62 -10.11
C THR A 79 7.08 11.47 -10.90
N THR A 80 7.22 11.47 -12.22
CA THR A 80 6.26 12.09 -13.14
C THR A 80 5.43 11.01 -13.83
N VAL A 81 4.11 11.11 -13.75
CA VAL A 81 3.16 10.24 -14.48
C VAL A 81 2.09 11.12 -15.10
N ASN A 82 1.82 10.91 -16.39
CA ASN A 82 0.83 11.67 -17.18
C ASN A 82 1.02 13.20 -17.05
N GLY A 83 2.26 13.67 -17.17
CA GLY A 83 2.61 15.09 -17.08
C GLY A 83 2.53 15.72 -15.68
N LYS A 84 2.16 14.96 -14.64
CA LYS A 84 2.09 15.45 -13.25
C LYS A 84 3.21 14.85 -12.41
N SER A 85 3.93 15.71 -11.67
CA SER A 85 5.00 15.32 -10.76
C SER A 85 4.48 15.19 -9.32
N PHE A 86 4.86 14.12 -8.63
CA PHE A 86 4.55 13.88 -7.23
C PHE A 86 5.67 13.08 -6.56
N TRP A 87 5.68 13.02 -5.24
CA TRP A 87 6.57 12.14 -4.49
C TRP A 87 5.94 10.75 -4.35
N THR A 88 6.75 9.70 -4.49
CA THR A 88 6.28 8.32 -4.40
C THR A 88 6.90 7.63 -3.19
N ILE A 89 6.08 6.92 -2.43
CA ILE A 89 6.54 6.00 -1.38
C ILE A 89 6.01 4.60 -1.66
N PRO A 90 6.69 3.53 -1.23
CA PRO A 90 6.17 2.18 -1.39
C PRO A 90 4.84 2.05 -0.65
N PHE A 91 3.86 1.39 -1.25
CA PHE A 91 2.59 1.10 -0.58
C PHE A 91 2.80 0.05 0.52
N ILE A 92 2.50 0.42 1.77
CA ILE A 92 2.77 -0.40 2.97
C ILE A 92 1.57 -1.33 3.32
N GLY A 93 0.53 -1.36 2.49
CA GLY A 93 -0.65 -2.18 2.72
C GLY A 93 -0.56 -3.61 2.15
N SER A 94 -1.72 -4.27 2.12
CA SER A 94 -1.85 -5.68 1.73
C SER A 94 -1.71 -5.95 0.24
N ASP A 95 -2.00 -4.96 -0.62
CA ASP A 95 -2.20 -5.11 -2.06
C ASP A 95 -1.08 -5.87 -2.74
N LYS A 96 0.18 -5.48 -2.49
CA LYS A 96 1.34 -6.18 -3.04
C LYS A 96 1.33 -7.66 -2.71
N SER A 97 1.02 -8.02 -1.47
CA SER A 97 0.99 -9.41 -1.01
C SER A 97 -0.21 -10.19 -1.55
N VAL A 98 -1.35 -9.53 -1.76
CA VAL A 98 -2.55 -10.13 -2.36
C VAL A 98 -2.29 -10.44 -3.82
N VAL A 99 -1.79 -9.46 -4.60
CA VAL A 99 -1.47 -9.67 -6.01
C VAL A 99 -0.38 -10.72 -6.18
N GLN A 100 0.68 -10.72 -5.35
CA GLN A 100 1.72 -11.75 -5.40
C GLN A 100 1.17 -13.17 -5.18
N ARG A 101 0.19 -13.35 -4.29
CA ARG A 101 -0.46 -14.65 -4.07
C ARG A 101 -1.28 -15.08 -5.28
N SER A 102 -2.04 -14.16 -5.87
CA SER A 102 -2.79 -14.44 -7.10
C SER A 102 -1.86 -14.81 -8.25
N GLN A 103 -0.74 -14.09 -8.42
CA GLN A 103 0.28 -14.41 -9.43
C GLN A 103 0.95 -15.76 -9.18
N TYR A 104 1.16 -16.13 -7.91
CA TYR A 104 1.69 -17.44 -7.56
C TYR A 104 0.73 -18.56 -7.96
N PHE A 105 -0.55 -18.44 -7.64
CA PHE A 105 -1.57 -19.40 -8.05
C PHE A 105 -1.67 -19.50 -9.57
N ASN A 106 -1.70 -18.36 -10.27
CA ASN A 106 -1.77 -18.32 -11.73
C ASN A 106 -0.58 -19.05 -12.38
N TYR A 107 0.62 -18.89 -11.84
CA TYR A 107 1.80 -19.57 -12.35
C TYR A 107 1.82 -21.07 -12.04
N THR A 108 1.57 -21.44 -10.78
CA THR A 108 1.73 -22.83 -10.32
C THR A 108 0.57 -23.75 -10.70
N VAL A 109 -0.66 -23.22 -10.78
CA VAL A 109 -1.87 -24.02 -11.05
C VAL A 109 -2.39 -23.80 -12.46
N LEU A 110 -2.38 -22.57 -12.96
CA LEU A 110 -2.93 -22.24 -14.28
C LEU A 110 -1.88 -22.14 -15.39
N ASN A 111 -0.60 -22.37 -15.07
CA ASN A 111 0.52 -22.26 -16.00
C ASN A 111 0.57 -20.92 -16.77
N LYS A 112 0.14 -19.83 -16.12
CA LYS A 112 0.17 -18.48 -16.68
C LYS A 112 1.45 -17.75 -16.25
N LYS A 113 2.05 -17.00 -17.16
CA LYS A 113 3.25 -16.20 -16.88
C LYS A 113 2.97 -15.17 -15.75
N PRO A 114 3.83 -15.08 -14.72
CA PRO A 114 3.61 -14.16 -13.61
C PRO A 114 4.02 -12.73 -13.96
N ILE A 115 3.22 -11.76 -13.53
CA ILE A 115 3.46 -10.33 -13.73
C ILE A 115 3.99 -9.71 -12.45
N ARG A 116 5.00 -8.83 -12.55
CA ARG A 116 5.53 -8.11 -11.39
C ARG A 116 4.66 -6.90 -11.06
N PHE A 117 4.07 -6.85 -9.87
CA PHE A 117 3.25 -5.72 -9.41
C PHE A 117 4.00 -4.85 -8.40
N LEU A 118 4.05 -3.54 -8.64
CA LEU A 118 4.76 -2.54 -7.83
C LEU A 118 3.82 -1.38 -7.45
N PRO A 119 3.18 -1.44 -6.26
CA PRO A 119 2.31 -0.37 -5.79
C PRO A 119 3.06 0.73 -5.04
N TYR A 120 2.68 1.98 -5.34
CA TYR A 120 3.20 3.20 -4.76
C TYR A 120 2.06 4.13 -4.30
N PHE A 121 2.29 4.85 -3.21
CA PHE A 121 1.43 5.95 -2.76
C PHE A 121 2.01 7.28 -3.25
N GLN A 122 1.15 8.16 -3.75
CA GLN A 122 1.54 9.51 -4.19
C GLN A 122 1.39 10.51 -3.05
N LEU A 123 2.39 11.36 -2.86
CA LEU A 123 2.41 12.46 -1.91
C LEU A 123 2.68 13.77 -2.65
N SER A 124 1.98 14.82 -2.21
CA SER A 124 2.04 16.15 -2.84
C SER A 124 3.35 16.90 -2.57
N SER A 125 4.08 16.57 -1.49
CA SER A 125 5.26 17.31 -1.07
C SER A 125 6.32 16.42 -0.41
N PHE A 126 7.57 16.89 -0.42
CA PHE A 126 8.68 16.24 0.28
C PHE A 126 8.46 16.24 1.80
N THR A 127 7.91 17.32 2.35
CA THR A 127 7.56 17.41 3.78
C THR A 127 6.56 16.33 4.19
N ALA A 128 5.60 15.98 3.32
CA ALA A 128 4.69 14.87 3.57
C ALA A 128 5.45 13.52 3.62
N VAL A 129 6.43 13.31 2.75
CA VAL A 129 7.30 12.11 2.78
C VAL A 129 8.02 12.01 4.11
N VAL A 130 8.66 13.09 4.57
CA VAL A 130 9.38 13.13 5.86
C VAL A 130 8.44 12.81 7.02
N LYS A 131 7.24 13.42 7.05
CA LYS A 131 6.22 13.13 8.08
C LYS A 131 5.82 11.65 8.08
N VAL A 132 5.53 11.09 6.91
CA VAL A 132 5.13 9.67 6.81
C VAL A 132 6.24 8.74 7.30
N ILE A 133 7.51 9.01 6.95
CA ILE A 133 8.64 8.23 7.45
C ILE A 133 8.76 8.36 8.97
N PHE A 134 8.70 9.58 9.50
CA PHE A 134 8.83 9.84 10.93
C PHE A 134 7.75 9.12 11.76
N TYR A 135 6.47 9.34 11.43
CA TYR A 135 5.36 8.66 12.11
C TYR A 135 5.37 7.15 11.86
N GLY A 136 5.78 6.70 10.66
CA GLY A 136 5.94 5.29 10.34
C GLY A 136 7.00 4.58 11.18
N LEU A 137 8.12 5.26 11.48
CA LEU A 137 9.17 4.73 12.36
C LEU A 137 8.69 4.62 13.80
N ILE A 138 8.02 5.65 14.32
CA ILE A 138 7.40 5.63 15.66
C ILE A 138 6.40 4.48 15.74
N PHE A 139 5.49 4.38 14.77
CA PHE A 139 4.48 3.33 14.71
C PHE A 139 5.12 1.92 14.66
N SER A 140 6.13 1.74 13.81
CA SER A 140 6.88 0.48 13.69
C SER A 140 7.62 0.11 14.98
N LEU A 141 8.16 1.10 15.71
CA LEU A 141 8.81 0.85 17.00
C LEU A 141 7.79 0.39 18.06
N PHE A 142 6.67 1.11 18.19
CA PHE A 142 5.67 0.84 19.23
C PHE A 142 4.90 -0.47 18.99
N THR A 143 4.76 -0.92 17.75
CA THR A 143 4.12 -2.21 17.43
C THR A 143 4.94 -3.44 17.83
N LYS A 144 6.22 -3.29 18.22
CA LYS A 144 7.09 -4.42 18.61
C LYS A 144 6.83 -4.97 20.01
N PHE A 145 6.24 -4.19 20.91
CA PHE A 145 6.06 -4.58 22.31
C PHE A 145 4.64 -4.27 22.80
N LYS A 146 4.14 -5.08 23.74
CA LYS A 146 2.74 -5.03 24.20
C LYS A 146 2.33 -3.66 24.75
N LEU A 147 3.21 -3.01 25.51
CA LEU A 147 2.95 -1.67 26.05
C LEU A 147 2.81 -0.64 24.93
N GLY A 148 3.65 -0.71 23.90
CA GLY A 148 3.61 0.21 22.77
C GLY A 148 2.34 0.04 21.94
N MET A 149 1.93 -1.20 21.68
CA MET A 149 0.63 -1.49 21.05
C MET A 149 -0.53 -0.93 21.88
N ARG A 150 -0.50 -1.10 23.21
CA ARG A 150 -1.51 -0.54 24.11
C ARG A 150 -1.57 0.99 24.00
N LEU A 151 -0.43 1.66 23.95
CA LEU A 151 -0.35 3.12 23.78
C LEU A 151 -0.91 3.57 22.42
N LEU A 152 -0.56 2.86 21.33
CA LEU A 152 -1.09 3.16 19.99
C LEU A 152 -2.62 3.01 19.94
N LEU A 153 -3.18 2.00 20.61
CA LEU A 153 -4.63 1.75 20.64
C LEU A 153 -5.39 2.69 21.59
N GLN A 154 -4.79 3.09 22.71
CA GLN A 154 -5.43 3.99 23.68
C GLN A 154 -5.37 5.47 23.26
N PHE A 155 -4.30 5.88 22.57
CA PHE A 155 -4.11 7.27 22.15
C PHE A 155 -3.94 7.42 20.63
N PRO A 156 -4.86 6.88 19.80
CA PRO A 156 -4.73 6.86 18.34
C PRO A 156 -4.61 8.28 17.77
N ARG A 157 -5.33 9.25 18.34
CA ARG A 157 -5.29 10.66 17.93
C ARG A 157 -3.90 11.27 18.11
N PHE A 158 -3.20 10.96 19.21
CA PHE A 158 -1.86 11.47 19.48
C PHE A 158 -0.84 10.87 18.49
N PHE A 159 -0.84 9.54 18.36
CA PHE A 159 0.12 8.82 17.51
C PHE A 159 -0.12 8.97 16.00
N SER A 160 -1.31 9.43 15.60
CA SER A 160 -1.65 9.73 14.20
C SER A 160 -1.66 11.23 13.87
N ALA A 161 -1.21 12.10 14.79
CA ALA A 161 -1.28 13.56 14.64
C ALA A 161 -2.69 14.07 14.28
N GLY A 162 -3.72 13.47 14.88
CA GLY A 162 -5.12 13.84 14.68
C GLY A 162 -5.82 13.18 13.49
N LEU A 163 -5.11 12.39 12.67
CA LEU A 163 -5.70 11.77 11.48
C LEU A 163 -6.65 10.62 11.80
N VAL A 164 -6.47 9.96 12.95
CA VAL A 164 -7.28 8.83 13.40
C VAL A 164 -8.14 9.23 14.58
N THR A 165 -9.44 8.96 14.47
CA THR A 165 -10.38 9.07 15.59
C THR A 165 -11.32 7.87 15.64
N THR A 166 -11.97 7.67 16.78
CA THR A 166 -13.00 6.63 16.99
C THR A 166 -14.26 6.92 16.19
N GLU A 167 -14.59 8.19 15.98
CA GLU A 167 -15.77 8.62 15.22
C GLU A 167 -15.50 8.57 13.71
N GLY A 168 -14.23 8.66 13.29
CA GLY A 168 -13.83 8.71 11.90
C GLY A 168 -14.36 9.92 11.12
N PRO A 169 -14.33 9.86 9.78
CA PRO A 169 -14.85 10.91 8.90
C PRO A 169 -16.39 10.94 8.91
N THR A 170 -16.98 12.11 8.65
CA THR A 170 -18.44 12.20 8.48
C THR A 170 -18.91 11.58 7.18
N ARG A 171 -20.21 11.31 7.07
CA ARG A 171 -20.82 10.92 5.79
C ARG A 171 -20.55 11.94 4.69
N HIS A 172 -20.63 13.24 5.00
CA HIS A 172 -20.32 14.31 4.06
C HIS A 172 -18.85 14.29 3.63
N ASP A 173 -17.91 14.08 4.57
CA ASP A 173 -16.48 13.96 4.24
C ASP A 173 -16.22 12.72 3.35
N CYS A 174 -16.90 11.61 3.63
CA CYS A 174 -16.84 10.40 2.81
C CYS A 174 -17.41 10.61 1.40
N GLU A 175 -18.49 11.38 1.26
CA GLU A 175 -19.11 11.70 -0.04
C GLU A 175 -18.22 12.64 -0.88
N GLN A 176 -17.40 13.48 -0.24
CA GLN A 176 -16.40 14.31 -0.92
C GLN A 176 -15.06 13.61 -1.14
N ALA A 177 -14.80 12.53 -0.41
CA ALA A 177 -13.58 11.76 -0.57
C ALA A 177 -13.60 11.02 -1.91
N SER A 178 -12.47 11.08 -2.62
CA SER A 178 -12.25 10.32 -3.84
C SER A 178 -10.84 9.74 -3.81
N PHE A 179 -10.61 8.73 -4.63
CA PHE A 179 -9.26 8.23 -4.84
C PHE A 179 -9.01 8.05 -6.33
N LYS A 180 -7.73 8.06 -6.70
CA LYS A 180 -7.29 7.78 -8.05
C LYS A 180 -6.17 6.74 -8.02
N MET A 181 -6.31 5.72 -8.85
CA MET A 181 -5.26 4.76 -9.14
C MET A 181 -4.86 4.90 -10.60
N THR A 182 -3.57 5.12 -10.84
CA THR A 182 -3.00 5.06 -12.19
C THR A 182 -2.17 3.79 -12.32
N PHE A 183 -2.49 2.95 -13.28
CA PHE A 183 -1.70 1.77 -13.63
C PHE A 183 -0.84 2.06 -14.84
N VAL A 184 0.46 1.78 -14.75
CA VAL A 184 1.42 1.90 -15.84
C VAL A 184 1.96 0.51 -16.13
N THR A 185 1.65 0.00 -17.31
CA THR A 185 2.08 -1.31 -17.78
C THR A 185 3.39 -1.20 -18.54
N HIS A 186 4.31 -2.12 -18.28
CA HIS A 186 5.57 -2.26 -18.98
C HIS A 186 5.59 -3.62 -19.66
N THR A 187 5.86 -3.62 -20.96
CA THR A 187 5.91 -4.82 -21.79
C THR A 187 7.33 -5.33 -21.89
N GLU A 188 7.50 -6.64 -22.02
CA GLU A 188 8.77 -7.16 -22.53
C GLU A 188 8.85 -6.84 -24.02
N ASN A 189 9.84 -6.06 -24.44
CA ASN A 189 10.20 -6.01 -25.86
C ASN A 189 10.75 -7.39 -26.21
N LYS A 190 10.14 -8.06 -27.18
CA LYS A 190 10.73 -9.24 -27.83
C LYS A 190 11.96 -8.82 -28.61
#